data_AF-A0A355RKQ7-F1
#
_entry.id   AF-A0A355RKQ7-F1
#
_cell.length_a   1.000
_cell.length_b   1.000
_cell.length_c   1.000
_cell.angle_alpha   90.00
_cell.angle_beta   90.00
_cell.angle_gamma   90.00
#
_symmetry.space_group_name_H-M   'P 1'
#
loop_
_entity.id
_entity.type
_entity.pdbx_description
1 polymer ?
#
loop_
_entity_poly.entity_id
_entity_poly.type
_entity_poly.pdbx_seq_one_letter_code
_entity_poly.pdbx_strand_id
1 'polypeptide(L)'
;KTNHYSYPACNEGVVGVGALERASGTVASDFSNFNKTSDKASGNNNVDVMAPGYVYTANVPQKAARTSSSSSIADSYYRETQGTSFSSPLTAGAIALYRGKYPSKTRSEVINALYESCIDLGTTGWDYKYGYGRVNVSDFLDDGVPVTQVNISPSNVNLNIDSNGKADTVQLSASFLPSNASEEYKTGLWISNDDNVATVDENTGLVTANGKGTTQVGFLTEKGGIEGYATVVVNDSRPKIASLSLENTPTKMPFYGELDTSNIKAMVIYENGSQKEVINVKYELIGDAKSIGYKKVEATYIENGVTISSSFNIFVTNENAIRKEITSPSSITSFTGISKDNYFKKNGDSISLSSSQGEATNWVIDTDASYFGYDGNDRSFQMGTKKTPATYAKIISKETFSNVNQIKINGRVTSSGNASISIKVGDVSFTSDNLSSIPLKTTMAEYCFNGLSSGVIEISYKVTSGAVFFKDITISIEGKSGYEWNGNEQAVSFISYLKTFLGSCYPGFADKRKEVAALINEYNLLLEEAKLDNSFNELFDDNGYIVSALEKLKMMVDQYNKSLKEGETKLVLELPEGNFNGESNVALKANQFNKQALLILVIASLLSIIFGVSFFAIKKKRR
;
A
#
# COMPACT_ATOMS: atom_id res chain seq x y z
N LYS A 1 25.42 48.67 -6.16
CA LYS A 1 24.12 48.09 -5.77
C LYS A 1 23.33 49.13 -5.02
N THR A 2 22.12 49.41 -5.46
CA THR A 2 21.20 50.28 -4.73
C THR A 2 19.99 49.45 -4.29
N ASN A 3 19.26 49.91 -3.30
CA ASN A 3 18.05 49.27 -2.76
C ASN A 3 16.86 50.24 -2.76
N HIS A 4 16.93 51.28 -3.58
CA HIS A 4 15.94 52.36 -3.72
C HIS A 4 15.41 52.42 -5.16
N TYR A 5 14.24 53.04 -5.33
CA TYR A 5 13.61 53.26 -6.63
C TYR A 5 14.55 53.95 -7.63
N SER A 6 14.70 53.37 -8.81
CA SER A 6 15.59 53.87 -9.87
C SER A 6 14.78 54.17 -11.12
N TYR A 7 14.67 55.45 -11.45
CA TYR A 7 13.95 55.90 -12.64
C TYR A 7 14.90 55.94 -13.85
N PRO A 8 14.46 55.53 -15.05
CA PRO A 8 13.07 55.20 -15.42
C PRO A 8 12.68 53.72 -15.23
N ALA A 9 13.58 52.84 -14.76
CA ALA A 9 13.30 51.41 -14.64
C ALA A 9 12.09 51.11 -13.75
N CYS A 10 11.87 51.96 -12.74
CA CYS A 10 10.79 51.88 -11.78
C CYS A 10 9.45 52.49 -12.23
N ASN A 11 9.36 53.06 -13.44
CA ASN A 11 8.13 53.67 -13.91
C ASN A 11 7.08 52.60 -14.23
N GLU A 12 5.83 52.87 -13.85
CA GLU A 12 4.70 52.04 -14.27
C GLU A 12 4.71 51.84 -15.79
N GLY A 13 4.71 50.57 -16.19
CA GLY A 13 4.67 50.17 -17.57
C GLY A 13 6.00 50.16 -18.32
N VAL A 14 7.10 50.50 -17.66
CA VAL A 14 8.44 50.09 -18.11
C VAL A 14 8.67 48.66 -17.62
N VAL A 15 9.35 47.84 -18.43
CA VAL A 15 9.83 46.52 -17.97
C VAL A 15 11.21 46.73 -17.36
N GLY A 16 11.30 46.70 -16.04
CA GLY A 16 12.56 46.73 -15.30
C GLY A 16 13.33 45.43 -15.48
N VAL A 17 14.59 45.50 -15.93
CA VAL A 17 15.39 44.30 -16.22
C VAL A 17 16.62 44.23 -15.31
N GLY A 18 16.63 43.21 -14.45
CA GLY A 18 17.78 42.86 -13.62
C GLY A 18 18.79 41.96 -14.36
N ALA A 19 19.97 41.82 -13.78
CA ALA A 19 21.10 41.12 -14.37
C ALA A 19 21.47 39.86 -13.58
N LEU A 20 21.64 38.73 -14.28
CA LEU A 20 22.15 37.48 -13.72
C LEU A 20 23.68 37.42 -13.76
N GLU A 21 24.25 36.75 -12.75
CA GLU A 21 25.68 36.59 -12.53
C GLU A 21 26.36 35.80 -13.65
N ARG A 22 27.68 35.99 -13.80
CA ARG A 22 28.47 35.30 -14.82
C ARG A 22 28.33 33.79 -14.67
N ALA A 23 28.08 33.11 -15.79
CA ALA A 23 27.89 31.66 -15.85
C ALA A 23 26.79 31.13 -14.89
N SER A 24 25.82 31.99 -14.53
CA SER A 24 24.68 31.60 -13.69
C SER A 24 23.37 31.87 -14.41
N GLY A 25 22.48 30.88 -14.33
CA GLY A 25 21.10 31.01 -14.78
C GLY A 25 20.12 31.41 -13.69
N THR A 26 20.55 31.54 -12.43
CA THR A 26 19.65 31.60 -11.26
C THR A 26 20.09 32.61 -10.20
N VAL A 27 21.34 33.10 -10.25
CA VAL A 27 21.89 34.02 -9.26
C VAL A 27 21.90 35.43 -9.82
N ALA A 28 21.26 36.37 -9.13
CA ALA A 28 21.32 37.79 -9.48
C ALA A 28 22.75 38.33 -9.26
N SER A 29 23.26 39.13 -10.20
CA SER A 29 24.55 39.80 -10.09
C SER A 29 24.58 40.77 -8.91
N ASP A 30 25.74 40.94 -8.29
CA ASP A 30 25.91 41.86 -7.16
C ASP A 30 25.63 43.34 -7.51
N PHE A 31 25.83 43.72 -8.77
CA PHE A 31 25.51 45.07 -9.27
C PHE A 31 24.03 45.23 -9.66
N SER A 32 23.26 44.15 -9.79
CA SER A 32 21.85 44.23 -10.19
C SER A 32 21.07 45.00 -9.14
N ASN A 33 20.36 46.03 -9.60
CA ASN A 33 19.60 46.90 -8.74
C ASN A 33 18.24 46.27 -8.40
N PHE A 34 17.73 46.55 -7.21
CA PHE A 34 16.35 46.24 -6.80
C PHE A 34 15.86 47.31 -5.83
N ASN A 35 14.57 47.33 -5.52
CA ASN A 35 13.99 48.15 -4.46
C ASN A 35 13.32 47.19 -3.47
N LYS A 36 13.56 47.36 -2.16
CA LYS A 36 12.96 46.49 -1.13
C LYS A 36 11.50 46.88 -0.87
N THR A 37 10.64 46.74 -1.86
CA THR A 37 9.19 46.84 -1.68
C THR A 37 8.64 45.42 -1.63
N SER A 38 7.95 45.08 -0.55
CA SER A 38 7.17 43.84 -0.48
C SER A 38 5.82 43.96 -1.19
N ASP A 39 5.53 45.13 -1.77
CA ASP A 39 4.23 45.48 -2.31
C ASP A 39 4.27 45.61 -3.84
N LYS A 40 3.97 44.49 -4.51
CA LYS A 40 3.71 44.44 -5.95
C LYS A 40 2.65 45.45 -6.37
N ALA A 41 1.67 45.75 -5.50
CA ALA A 41 0.53 46.61 -5.84
C ALA A 41 0.92 48.08 -6.01
N SER A 42 2.11 48.49 -5.54
CA SER A 42 2.62 49.84 -5.76
C SER A 42 3.03 50.14 -7.21
N GLY A 43 3.15 49.10 -8.07
CA GLY A 43 3.45 49.21 -9.50
C GLY A 43 4.84 49.75 -9.87
N ASN A 44 5.59 50.24 -8.89
CA ASN A 44 6.87 50.91 -9.05
C ASN A 44 8.00 49.96 -8.62
N ASN A 45 8.46 49.09 -9.52
CA ASN A 45 9.51 48.11 -9.24
C ASN A 45 10.71 48.30 -10.16
N ASN A 46 11.92 48.19 -9.61
CA ASN A 46 13.15 48.26 -10.40
C ASN A 46 13.36 47.03 -11.29
N VAL A 47 12.74 45.90 -10.93
CA VAL A 47 12.91 44.59 -11.58
C VAL A 47 11.55 43.93 -11.75
N ASP A 48 11.18 43.70 -13.01
CA ASP A 48 10.07 42.84 -13.40
C ASP A 48 10.57 41.48 -13.89
N VAL A 49 11.75 41.43 -14.53
CA VAL A 49 12.36 40.19 -15.02
C VAL A 49 13.89 40.24 -14.92
N MET A 50 14.51 39.08 -15.01
CA MET A 50 15.96 38.90 -15.03
C MET A 50 16.43 38.39 -16.40
N ALA A 51 17.58 38.88 -16.86
CA ALA A 51 18.24 38.36 -18.05
C ALA A 51 19.76 38.26 -17.81
N PRO A 52 20.52 37.55 -18.69
CA PRO A 52 21.97 37.49 -18.57
C PRO A 52 22.62 38.87 -18.45
N GLY A 53 23.44 39.04 -17.40
CA GLY A 53 24.13 40.30 -17.10
C GLY A 53 25.51 40.41 -17.73
N TYR A 54 26.11 39.27 -18.07
CA TYR A 54 27.44 39.15 -18.67
C TYR A 54 27.29 38.66 -20.10
N VAL A 55 27.83 39.43 -21.05
CA VAL A 55 27.66 39.17 -22.48
C VAL A 55 28.95 39.47 -23.24
N TYR A 56 29.08 38.91 -24.44
CA TYR A 56 30.06 39.36 -25.42
C TYR A 56 29.39 40.38 -26.36
N THR A 57 29.98 41.56 -26.48
CA THR A 57 29.50 42.62 -27.38
C THR A 57 30.56 42.99 -28.40
N ALA A 58 30.14 43.52 -29.54
CA ALA A 58 31.07 44.05 -30.52
C ALA A 58 31.96 45.11 -29.85
N ASN A 59 33.27 44.92 -29.97
CA ASN A 59 34.24 45.85 -29.47
C ASN A 59 34.27 47.04 -30.43
N VAL A 60 34.11 48.26 -29.91
CA VAL A 60 34.40 49.46 -30.69
C VAL A 60 35.92 49.60 -30.68
N PRO A 61 36.65 49.42 -31.81
CA PRO A 61 38.10 49.55 -31.82
C PRO A 61 38.43 50.97 -31.35
N GLN A 62 39.09 51.08 -30.20
CA GLN A 62 39.40 52.36 -29.59
C GLN A 62 40.56 53.00 -30.37
N LYS A 63 40.28 53.54 -31.56
CA LYS A 63 41.25 54.38 -32.26
C LYS A 63 41.37 55.69 -31.47
N ALA A 64 42.43 55.78 -30.66
CA ALA A 64 42.87 56.92 -29.84
C ALA A 64 42.22 57.10 -28.45
N ALA A 65 42.68 56.31 -27.48
CA ALA A 65 42.98 56.82 -26.13
C ALA A 65 44.29 56.21 -25.64
N ARG A 66 45.40 56.73 -26.18
CA ARG A 66 46.74 56.50 -25.64
C ARG A 66 46.83 57.18 -24.28
N THR A 67 46.92 56.42 -23.20
CA THR A 67 47.93 56.66 -22.14
C THR A 67 48.20 55.36 -21.40
N SER A 68 49.38 54.83 -21.70
CA SER A 68 50.27 54.03 -20.86
C SER A 68 49.76 52.76 -20.15
N SER A 69 50.34 51.66 -20.65
CA SER A 69 50.80 50.43 -19.97
C SER A 69 49.80 49.32 -19.68
N SER A 70 50.00 48.22 -20.43
CA SER A 70 49.69 46.82 -20.10
C SER A 70 48.20 46.46 -20.10
N SER A 71 47.66 45.81 -21.14
CA SER A 71 47.96 44.41 -21.42
C SER A 71 47.34 43.95 -22.74
N SER A 72 47.89 42.86 -23.25
CA SER A 72 47.71 42.17 -24.53
C SER A 72 46.30 41.60 -24.80
N ILE A 73 45.28 42.43 -24.95
CA ILE A 73 44.06 42.02 -25.67
C ILE A 73 44.20 42.52 -27.11
N ALA A 74 44.79 41.68 -27.95
CA ALA A 74 44.82 41.88 -29.40
C ALA A 74 43.41 42.16 -29.94
N ASP A 75 43.31 43.01 -30.96
CA ASP A 75 42.16 43.38 -31.81
C ASP A 75 41.00 42.37 -31.88
N SER A 76 40.28 42.12 -30.78
CA SER A 76 39.10 41.26 -30.81
C SER A 76 37.91 42.13 -31.22
N TYR A 77 37.25 41.76 -32.31
CA TYR A 77 35.99 42.37 -32.75
C TYR A 77 34.88 42.27 -31.70
N TYR A 78 35.06 41.46 -30.66
CA TYR A 78 34.15 41.28 -29.55
C TYR A 78 34.89 41.33 -28.21
N ARG A 79 34.26 41.91 -27.19
CA ARG A 79 34.74 41.91 -25.81
C ARG A 79 33.65 41.45 -24.85
N GLU A 80 34.06 40.78 -23.79
CA GLU A 80 33.16 40.51 -22.68
C GLU A 80 32.91 41.80 -21.88
N THR A 81 31.66 42.01 -21.47
CA THR A 81 31.24 43.14 -20.66
C THR A 81 30.06 42.73 -19.78
N GLN A 82 29.69 43.57 -18.82
CA GLN A 82 28.60 43.27 -17.88
C GLN A 82 27.75 44.50 -17.59
N GLY A 83 26.50 44.25 -17.21
CA GLY A 83 25.60 45.25 -16.66
C GLY A 83 24.14 44.97 -16.98
N THR A 84 23.23 45.55 -16.22
CA THR A 84 21.79 45.57 -16.56
C THR A 84 21.55 46.27 -17.90
N SER A 85 22.46 47.17 -18.33
CA SER A 85 22.50 47.76 -19.67
C SER A 85 22.59 46.74 -20.80
N PHE A 86 23.06 45.52 -20.52
CA PHE A 86 23.14 44.42 -21.49
C PHE A 86 22.03 43.38 -21.30
N SER A 87 21.51 43.24 -20.08
CA SER A 87 20.30 42.44 -19.83
C SER A 87 19.07 43.07 -20.50
N SER A 88 18.92 44.39 -20.43
CA SER A 88 17.80 45.13 -21.03
C SER A 88 17.60 44.89 -22.53
N PRO A 89 18.61 45.03 -23.42
CA PRO A 89 18.44 44.76 -24.85
C PRO A 89 18.16 43.29 -25.18
N LEU A 90 18.60 42.33 -24.35
CA LEU A 90 18.23 40.92 -24.54
C LEU A 90 16.73 40.71 -24.34
N THR A 91 16.16 41.25 -23.26
CA THR A 91 14.71 41.23 -23.01
C THR A 91 13.95 41.97 -24.11
N ALA A 92 14.45 43.14 -24.56
CA ALA A 92 13.83 43.87 -25.67
C ALA A 92 13.83 43.05 -26.98
N GLY A 93 14.92 42.31 -27.26
CA GLY A 93 14.99 41.39 -28.40
C GLY A 93 13.99 40.25 -28.30
N ALA A 94 13.80 39.64 -27.12
CA ALA A 94 12.78 38.63 -26.90
C ALA A 94 11.36 39.17 -27.15
N ILE A 95 11.05 40.35 -26.63
CA ILE A 95 9.77 41.03 -26.88
C ILE A 95 9.58 41.32 -28.38
N ALA A 96 10.64 41.73 -29.09
CA ALA A 96 10.58 41.98 -30.52
C ALA A 96 10.27 40.71 -31.32
N LEU A 97 10.87 39.56 -30.97
CA LEU A 97 10.55 38.27 -31.57
C LEU A 97 9.08 37.89 -31.36
N TYR A 98 8.59 38.02 -30.12
CA TYR A 98 7.19 37.72 -29.79
C TYR A 98 6.22 38.59 -30.57
N ARG A 99 6.47 39.91 -30.64
CA ARG A 99 5.64 40.84 -31.42
C ARG A 99 5.71 40.59 -32.92
N GLY A 100 6.84 40.09 -33.42
CA GLY A 100 6.97 39.66 -34.81
C GLY A 100 6.07 38.45 -35.12
N LYS A 101 5.98 37.50 -34.19
CA LYS A 101 5.11 36.32 -34.28
C LYS A 101 3.63 36.65 -34.08
N TYR A 102 3.31 37.54 -33.14
CA TYR A 102 1.93 37.93 -32.81
C TYR A 102 1.69 39.45 -32.96
N PRO A 103 1.60 39.97 -34.20
CA PRO A 103 1.54 41.41 -34.46
C PRO A 103 0.26 42.10 -33.95
N SER A 104 -0.82 41.34 -33.71
CA SER A 104 -2.11 41.85 -33.22
C SER A 104 -2.19 41.96 -31.68
N LYS A 105 -1.25 41.38 -30.95
CA LYS A 105 -1.27 41.38 -29.48
C LYS A 105 -1.05 42.78 -28.92
N THR A 106 -1.87 43.16 -27.96
CA THR A 106 -1.75 44.43 -27.24
C THR A 106 -0.49 44.43 -26.35
N ARG A 107 -0.05 45.62 -25.94
CA ARG A 107 1.09 45.75 -25.03
C ARG A 107 0.90 44.91 -23.75
N SER A 108 -0.30 44.91 -23.16
CA SER A 108 -0.56 44.17 -21.92
C SER A 108 -0.44 42.66 -22.13
N GLU A 109 -0.98 42.13 -23.23
CA GLU A 109 -0.89 40.70 -23.52
C GLU A 109 0.56 40.26 -23.78
N VAL A 110 1.36 41.10 -24.43
CA VAL A 110 2.79 40.81 -24.66
C VAL A 110 3.57 40.77 -23.35
N ILE A 111 3.31 41.70 -22.42
CA ILE A 111 3.99 41.75 -21.14
C ILE A 111 3.54 40.61 -20.22
N ASN A 112 2.24 40.28 -20.19
CA ASN A 112 1.75 39.14 -19.42
C ASN A 112 2.37 37.83 -19.91
N ALA A 113 2.41 37.60 -21.24
CA ALA A 113 3.06 36.43 -21.81
C ALA A 113 4.57 36.37 -21.49
N LEU A 114 5.26 37.52 -21.43
CA LEU A 114 6.66 37.58 -21.00
C LEU A 114 6.81 37.13 -19.54
N TYR A 115 5.91 37.57 -18.66
CA TYR A 115 5.97 37.24 -17.23
C TYR A 115 5.62 35.78 -16.96
N GLU A 116 4.57 35.26 -17.61
CA GLU A 116 4.12 33.87 -17.48
C GLU A 116 5.14 32.86 -18.02
N SER A 117 5.95 33.26 -19.00
CA SER A 117 7.01 32.42 -19.56
C SER A 117 8.34 32.52 -18.82
N CYS A 118 8.48 33.41 -17.82
CA CYS A 118 9.72 33.48 -17.07
C CYS A 118 9.94 32.20 -16.24
N ILE A 119 11.20 31.77 -16.17
CA ILE A 119 11.61 30.76 -15.20
C ILE A 119 11.68 31.46 -13.85
N ASP A 120 10.71 31.16 -12.99
CA ASP A 120 10.61 31.70 -11.65
C ASP A 120 11.90 31.45 -10.85
N LEU A 121 12.42 32.52 -10.24
CA LEU A 121 13.63 32.50 -9.42
C LEU A 121 13.30 33.15 -8.09
N GLY A 122 13.75 32.54 -6.98
CA GLY A 122 13.51 33.10 -5.66
C GLY A 122 12.21 32.58 -5.06
N THR A 123 11.32 33.47 -4.64
CA THR A 123 10.02 33.08 -4.07
C THR A 123 8.97 32.95 -5.16
N THR A 124 8.14 31.90 -5.10
CA THR A 124 7.13 31.62 -6.13
C THR A 124 6.28 32.84 -6.47
N GLY A 125 6.19 33.15 -7.76
CA GLY A 125 5.53 34.34 -8.29
C GLY A 125 6.49 35.53 -8.41
N TRP A 126 5.95 36.74 -8.31
CA TRP A 126 6.78 37.94 -8.37
C TRP A 126 7.49 38.18 -7.03
N ASP A 127 8.79 38.49 -7.08
CA ASP A 127 9.55 38.97 -5.93
C ASP A 127 10.39 40.21 -6.24
N TYR A 128 10.72 40.99 -5.21
CA TYR A 128 11.39 42.27 -5.38
C TYR A 128 12.82 42.19 -5.91
N LYS A 129 13.45 41.01 -5.87
CA LYS A 129 14.85 40.78 -6.25
C LYS A 129 14.97 40.20 -7.65
N TYR A 130 14.08 39.27 -8.02
CA TYR A 130 14.10 38.55 -9.28
C TYR A 130 12.94 38.91 -10.21
N GLY A 131 11.98 39.72 -9.76
CA GLY A 131 10.75 39.97 -10.50
C GLY A 131 9.96 38.67 -10.65
N TYR A 132 9.44 38.42 -11.86
CA TYR A 132 8.85 37.13 -12.26
C TYR A 132 9.89 36.06 -12.61
N GLY A 133 11.17 36.34 -12.43
CA GLY A 133 12.26 35.41 -12.71
C GLY A 133 12.96 35.68 -14.04
N ARG A 134 13.62 34.66 -14.58
CA ARG A 134 14.48 34.79 -15.77
C ARG A 134 13.67 34.65 -17.05
N VAL A 135 13.88 35.57 -17.99
CA VAL A 135 13.33 35.49 -19.35
C VAL A 135 13.68 34.15 -20.01
N ASN A 136 12.67 33.43 -20.48
CA ASN A 136 12.82 32.20 -21.26
C ASN A 136 12.21 32.39 -22.65
N VAL A 137 13.06 32.61 -23.66
CA VAL A 137 12.60 32.87 -25.04
C VAL A 137 11.91 31.65 -25.66
N SER A 138 12.27 30.43 -25.23
CA SER A 138 11.64 29.21 -25.75
C SER A 138 10.19 29.15 -25.34
N ASP A 139 9.92 29.22 -24.03
CA ASP A 139 8.56 29.19 -23.48
C ASP A 139 7.77 30.42 -23.90
N PHE A 140 8.42 31.59 -23.99
CA PHE A 140 7.77 32.83 -24.43
C PHE A 140 7.26 32.74 -25.87
N LEU A 141 7.93 31.97 -26.73
CA LEU A 141 7.56 31.80 -28.14
C LEU A 141 6.83 30.48 -28.40
N ASP A 142 6.50 29.70 -27.37
CA ASP A 142 5.79 28.44 -27.54
C ASP A 142 4.29 28.70 -27.74
N ASP A 143 3.71 28.14 -28.81
CA ASP A 143 2.25 28.17 -29.02
C ASP A 143 1.54 27.11 -28.17
N GLY A 144 2.30 26.23 -27.50
CA GLY A 144 1.78 25.04 -26.88
C GLY A 144 1.30 24.01 -27.91
N VAL A 145 0.72 22.92 -27.40
CA VAL A 145 0.05 21.92 -28.24
C VAL A 145 -1.44 22.24 -28.23
N PRO A 146 -2.05 22.61 -29.38
CA PRO A 146 -3.46 22.95 -29.43
C PRO A 146 -4.36 21.73 -29.21
N VAL A 147 -5.54 21.94 -28.63
CA VAL A 147 -6.61 20.94 -28.64
C VAL A 147 -7.14 20.80 -30.07
N THR A 148 -7.27 19.56 -30.53
CA THR A 148 -7.83 19.22 -31.85
C THR A 148 -9.20 18.56 -31.75
N GLN A 149 -9.56 18.01 -30.58
CA GLN A 149 -10.85 17.36 -30.36
C GLN A 149 -11.23 17.39 -28.87
N VAL A 150 -12.53 17.56 -28.60
CA VAL A 150 -13.14 17.48 -27.27
C VAL A 150 -14.07 16.26 -27.24
N ASN A 151 -13.94 15.41 -26.22
CA ASN A 151 -14.81 14.25 -25.99
C ASN A 151 -15.58 14.45 -24.68
N ILE A 152 -16.90 14.28 -24.73
CA ILE A 152 -17.78 14.40 -23.56
C ILE A 152 -18.18 13.02 -23.05
N SER A 153 -18.11 12.84 -21.73
CA SER A 153 -18.52 11.62 -21.04
C SER A 153 -19.46 11.92 -19.87
N PRO A 154 -20.56 11.16 -19.71
CA PRO A 154 -21.13 10.20 -20.66
C PRO A 154 -21.59 10.86 -21.97
N SER A 155 -21.46 10.17 -23.10
CA SER A 155 -21.85 10.69 -24.42
C SER A 155 -23.36 10.64 -24.70
N ASN A 156 -24.09 9.82 -23.93
CA ASN A 156 -25.54 9.68 -24.00
C ASN A 156 -26.10 9.62 -22.58
N VAL A 157 -27.09 10.47 -22.29
CA VAL A 157 -27.71 10.61 -20.98
C VAL A 157 -29.23 10.48 -21.11
N ASN A 158 -29.85 9.72 -20.21
CA ASN A 158 -31.29 9.70 -20.02
C ASN A 158 -31.63 10.28 -18.65
N LEU A 159 -32.40 11.37 -18.62
CA LEU A 159 -32.91 12.04 -17.43
C LEU A 159 -34.44 11.96 -17.39
N ASN A 160 -35.02 12.23 -16.22
CA ASN A 160 -36.46 12.34 -16.06
C ASN A 160 -36.81 13.65 -15.35
N ILE A 161 -37.99 14.15 -15.66
CA ILE A 161 -38.68 15.19 -14.89
C ILE A 161 -40.00 14.60 -14.40
N ASP A 162 -40.35 14.81 -13.13
CA ASP A 162 -41.67 14.42 -12.63
C ASP A 162 -42.65 15.58 -12.59
N SER A 163 -43.95 15.24 -12.51
CA SER A 163 -45.06 16.19 -12.49
C SER A 163 -45.05 17.15 -11.29
N ASN A 164 -44.18 16.91 -10.31
CA ASN A 164 -44.03 17.74 -9.11
C ASN A 164 -42.81 18.69 -9.20
N GLY A 165 -42.14 18.74 -10.37
CA GLY A 165 -41.02 19.64 -10.63
C GLY A 165 -39.66 19.12 -10.15
N LYS A 166 -39.53 17.84 -9.77
CA LYS A 166 -38.23 17.27 -9.41
C LYS A 166 -37.56 16.71 -10.67
N ALA A 167 -36.52 17.43 -11.10
CA ALA A 167 -35.65 17.08 -12.22
C ALA A 167 -34.49 16.19 -11.79
N ASP A 168 -34.14 15.21 -12.63
CA ASP A 168 -32.87 14.52 -12.51
C ASP A 168 -31.72 15.43 -13.00
N THR A 169 -30.53 15.23 -12.43
CA THR A 169 -29.29 15.91 -12.85
C THR A 169 -28.21 14.89 -13.20
N VAL A 170 -27.24 15.28 -14.02
CA VAL A 170 -26.06 14.47 -14.34
C VAL A 170 -24.81 15.35 -14.45
N GLN A 171 -23.68 14.83 -13.99
CA GLN A 171 -22.38 15.46 -14.19
C GLN A 171 -21.77 15.00 -15.51
N LEU A 172 -21.47 15.93 -16.42
CA LEU A 172 -20.66 15.66 -17.60
C LEU A 172 -19.19 16.01 -17.35
N SER A 173 -18.30 15.35 -18.09
CA SER A 173 -16.87 15.61 -18.08
C SER A 173 -16.35 15.74 -19.50
N ALA A 174 -15.49 16.73 -19.73
CA ALA A 174 -14.78 16.93 -21.00
C ALA A 174 -13.36 16.33 -20.92
N SER A 175 -12.91 15.75 -22.03
CA SER A 175 -11.54 15.26 -22.21
C SER A 175 -11.01 15.71 -23.56
N PHE A 176 -9.70 15.94 -23.66
CA PHE A 176 -9.10 16.68 -24.77
C PHE A 176 -8.05 15.84 -25.50
N LEU A 177 -8.05 15.92 -26.83
CA LEU A 177 -7.02 15.32 -27.68
C LEU A 177 -6.24 16.42 -28.44
N PRO A 178 -4.92 16.23 -28.67
CA PRO A 178 -4.12 15.13 -28.12
C PRO A 178 -3.99 15.25 -26.59
N SER A 179 -3.69 14.14 -25.91
CA SER A 179 -3.66 14.10 -24.43
C SER A 179 -2.61 15.04 -23.83
N ASN A 180 -1.59 15.41 -24.60
CA ASN A 180 -0.56 16.38 -24.25
C ASN A 180 -0.88 17.82 -24.72
N ALA A 181 -2.12 18.12 -25.10
CA ALA A 181 -2.54 19.50 -25.35
C ALA A 181 -2.22 20.38 -24.14
N SER A 182 -1.77 21.62 -24.39
CA SER A 182 -1.43 22.57 -23.34
C SER A 182 -2.67 22.99 -22.55
N GLU A 183 -2.54 23.18 -21.23
CA GLU A 183 -3.67 23.45 -20.32
C GLU A 183 -4.49 24.68 -20.73
N GLU A 184 -3.83 25.70 -21.27
CA GLU A 184 -4.48 26.91 -21.79
C GLU A 184 -5.39 26.69 -23.01
N TYR A 185 -5.31 25.54 -23.70
CA TYR A 185 -6.27 25.15 -24.75
C TYR A 185 -7.40 24.27 -24.21
N LYS A 186 -7.35 23.87 -22.94
CA LYS A 186 -8.38 23.05 -22.28
C LYS A 186 -9.40 23.89 -21.51
N THR A 187 -9.19 25.20 -21.40
CA THR A 187 -10.19 26.13 -20.84
C THR A 187 -11.31 26.38 -21.84
N GLY A 188 -12.51 26.64 -21.33
CA GLY A 188 -13.74 26.64 -22.11
C GLY A 188 -14.97 26.80 -21.24
N LEU A 189 -16.13 26.74 -21.89
CA LEU A 189 -17.42 26.88 -21.24
C LEU A 189 -18.38 25.76 -21.69
N TRP A 190 -19.23 25.33 -20.76
CA TRP A 190 -20.31 24.38 -21.06
C TRP A 190 -21.51 25.08 -21.70
N ILE A 191 -22.07 24.45 -22.73
CA ILE A 191 -23.21 24.96 -23.52
C ILE A 191 -24.33 23.93 -23.62
N SER A 192 -25.58 24.39 -23.61
CA SER A 192 -26.74 23.59 -24.00
C SER A 192 -27.34 24.17 -25.28
N ASN A 193 -27.71 23.29 -26.22
CA ASN A 193 -28.37 23.70 -27.45
C ASN A 193 -29.87 24.00 -27.26
N ASP A 194 -30.48 23.56 -26.16
CA ASP A 194 -31.87 23.86 -25.81
C ASP A 194 -32.10 23.77 -24.29
N ASP A 195 -32.06 24.93 -23.64
CA ASP A 195 -32.30 25.07 -22.19
C ASP A 195 -33.73 24.71 -21.77
N ASN A 196 -34.70 24.67 -22.69
CA ASN A 196 -36.05 24.21 -22.35
C ASN A 196 -36.08 22.70 -22.11
N VAL A 197 -35.16 21.96 -22.71
CA VAL A 197 -35.01 20.51 -22.51
C VAL A 197 -34.07 20.24 -21.34
N ALA A 198 -32.87 20.81 -21.35
CA ALA A 198 -31.91 20.69 -20.25
C ALA A 198 -30.95 21.89 -20.20
N THR A 199 -30.66 22.39 -19.00
CA THR A 199 -29.62 23.41 -18.76
C THR A 199 -28.32 22.77 -18.29
N VAL A 200 -27.20 23.47 -18.46
CA VAL A 200 -25.89 23.07 -17.92
C VAL A 200 -25.26 24.23 -17.17
N ASP A 201 -24.65 23.95 -16.02
CA ASP A 201 -23.82 24.92 -15.33
C ASP A 201 -22.52 25.16 -16.11
N GLU A 202 -22.30 26.42 -16.49
CA GLU A 202 -21.24 26.85 -17.42
C GLU A 202 -19.81 26.48 -16.96
N ASN A 203 -19.59 26.35 -15.64
CA ASN A 203 -18.28 26.15 -15.03
C ASN A 203 -18.05 24.68 -14.62
N THR A 204 -19.11 24.00 -14.22
CA THR A 204 -19.01 22.66 -13.63
C THR A 204 -19.40 21.56 -14.60
N GLY A 205 -20.25 21.81 -15.59
CA GLY A 205 -20.78 20.75 -16.47
C GLY A 205 -21.93 19.94 -15.85
N LEU A 206 -22.52 20.44 -14.76
CA LEU A 206 -23.70 19.82 -14.15
C LEU A 206 -24.95 20.13 -14.98
N VAL A 207 -25.54 19.09 -15.56
CA VAL A 207 -26.73 19.18 -16.40
C VAL A 207 -27.99 18.94 -15.56
N THR A 208 -29.01 19.76 -15.77
CA THR A 208 -30.33 19.65 -15.12
C THR A 208 -31.43 19.51 -16.16
N ALA A 209 -32.31 18.53 -16.01
CA ALA A 209 -33.47 18.36 -16.88
C ALA A 209 -34.53 19.44 -16.63
N ASN A 210 -35.07 20.05 -17.70
CA ASN A 210 -36.10 21.09 -17.59
C ASN A 210 -37.42 20.72 -18.27
N GLY A 211 -37.37 19.91 -19.33
CA GLY A 211 -38.55 19.53 -20.08
C GLY A 211 -38.30 18.34 -20.97
N LYS A 212 -39.34 17.56 -21.29
CA LYS A 212 -39.20 16.42 -22.18
C LYS A 212 -38.71 16.85 -23.55
N GLY A 213 -37.75 16.08 -24.04
CA GLY A 213 -37.19 16.27 -25.37
C GLY A 213 -35.84 15.59 -25.49
N THR A 214 -35.14 15.94 -26.55
CA THR A 214 -33.76 15.54 -26.77
C THR A 214 -32.97 16.77 -27.15
N THR A 215 -31.87 17.03 -26.45
CA THR A 215 -30.96 18.13 -26.72
C THR A 215 -29.50 17.66 -26.73
N GLN A 216 -28.59 18.54 -27.12
CA GLN A 216 -27.15 18.32 -27.01
C GLN A 216 -26.58 19.30 -25.99
N VAL A 217 -25.75 18.78 -25.10
CA VAL A 217 -24.96 19.56 -24.15
C VAL A 217 -23.49 19.31 -24.45
N GLY A 218 -22.70 20.38 -24.55
CA GLY A 218 -21.31 20.29 -24.99
C GLY A 218 -20.39 21.24 -24.25
N PHE A 219 -19.12 21.19 -24.63
CA PHE A 219 -18.05 22.05 -24.13
C PHE A 219 -17.36 22.72 -25.31
N LEU A 220 -17.18 24.04 -25.23
CA LEU A 220 -16.52 24.87 -26.25
C LEU A 220 -15.21 25.42 -25.67
N THR A 221 -14.08 25.11 -26.31
CA THR A 221 -12.78 25.65 -25.88
C THR A 221 -12.66 27.15 -26.22
N GLU A 222 -12.11 27.94 -25.29
CA GLU A 222 -11.86 29.37 -25.51
C GLU A 222 -10.79 29.58 -26.59
N LYS A 223 -9.69 28.82 -26.51
CA LYS A 223 -8.65 28.79 -27.53
C LYS A 223 -8.92 27.65 -28.51
N GLY A 224 -8.85 27.96 -29.80
CA GLY A 224 -9.05 27.01 -30.88
C GLY A 224 -10.50 26.80 -31.29
N GLY A 225 -11.49 27.15 -30.44
CA GLY A 225 -12.91 27.07 -30.78
C GLY A 225 -13.37 25.65 -31.11
N ILE A 226 -12.85 24.66 -30.38
CA ILE A 226 -13.16 23.25 -30.61
C ILE A 226 -14.32 22.84 -29.70
N GLU A 227 -15.27 22.11 -30.28
CA GLU A 227 -16.50 21.69 -29.59
C GLU A 227 -16.58 20.16 -29.47
N GLY A 228 -17.22 19.71 -28.41
CA GLY A 228 -17.61 18.31 -28.21
C GLY A 228 -18.97 18.24 -27.51
N TYR A 229 -19.78 17.24 -27.86
CA TYR A 229 -21.17 17.13 -27.39
C TYR A 229 -21.53 15.75 -26.83
N ALA A 230 -22.47 15.75 -25.88
CA ALA A 230 -23.24 14.59 -25.45
C ALA A 230 -24.71 14.78 -25.78
N THR A 231 -25.41 13.68 -26.07
CA THR A 231 -26.86 13.67 -26.27
C THR A 231 -27.59 13.47 -24.94
N VAL A 232 -28.54 14.36 -24.63
CA VAL A 232 -29.35 14.31 -23.42
C VAL A 232 -30.81 14.11 -23.81
N VAL A 233 -31.42 13.04 -23.30
CA VAL A 233 -32.84 12.71 -23.49
C VAL A 233 -33.57 12.88 -22.15
N VAL A 234 -34.66 13.63 -22.14
CA VAL A 234 -35.47 13.88 -20.93
C VAL A 234 -36.88 13.31 -21.11
N ASN A 235 -37.35 12.53 -20.13
CA ASN A 235 -38.66 11.86 -20.15
C ASN A 235 -39.65 12.44 -19.12
N ASP A 236 -40.96 12.36 -19.42
CA ASP A 236 -42.08 12.96 -18.64
C ASP A 236 -42.48 12.20 -17.35
N SER A 237 -41.96 10.99 -17.11
CA SER A 237 -42.36 10.24 -15.91
C SER A 237 -41.29 9.27 -15.44
N ARG A 238 -41.05 9.26 -14.12
CA ARG A 238 -40.31 8.20 -13.44
C ARG A 238 -41.10 6.89 -13.59
N PRO A 239 -40.55 5.84 -14.21
CA PRO A 239 -41.28 4.58 -14.36
C PRO A 239 -41.56 3.96 -12.97
N LYS A 240 -42.72 3.31 -12.79
CA LYS A 240 -43.12 2.69 -11.51
C LYS A 240 -42.27 1.46 -11.22
N ILE A 241 -41.89 1.26 -9.97
CA ILE A 241 -41.06 0.14 -9.53
C ILE A 241 -41.90 -1.14 -9.51
N ALA A 242 -41.41 -2.22 -10.12
CA ALA A 242 -42.04 -3.52 -10.12
C ALA A 242 -41.37 -4.49 -9.12
N SER A 243 -40.04 -4.63 -9.16
CA SER A 243 -39.32 -5.59 -8.31
C SER A 243 -37.83 -5.27 -8.13
N LEU A 244 -37.18 -5.99 -7.20
CA LEU A 244 -35.73 -5.95 -6.96
C LEU A 244 -35.11 -7.30 -7.36
N SER A 245 -34.17 -7.28 -8.31
CA SER A 245 -33.36 -8.43 -8.69
C SER A 245 -31.96 -8.34 -8.08
N LEU A 246 -31.43 -9.47 -7.63
CA LEU A 246 -30.08 -9.59 -7.05
C LEU A 246 -29.27 -10.59 -7.88
N GLU A 247 -28.08 -10.18 -8.31
CA GLU A 247 -27.09 -11.01 -8.99
C GLU A 247 -25.82 -11.10 -8.15
N ASN A 248 -25.02 -12.15 -8.36
CA ASN A 248 -23.76 -12.41 -7.65
C ASN A 248 -23.90 -12.46 -6.12
N THR A 249 -25.03 -12.96 -5.62
CA THR A 249 -25.27 -13.09 -4.18
C THR A 249 -24.30 -14.08 -3.55
N PRO A 250 -23.65 -13.73 -2.43
CA PRO A 250 -22.71 -14.63 -1.76
C PRO A 250 -23.44 -15.87 -1.23
N THR A 251 -22.82 -17.03 -1.43
CA THR A 251 -23.37 -18.31 -0.95
C THR A 251 -22.82 -18.70 0.43
N LYS A 252 -21.78 -18.03 0.91
CA LYS A 252 -21.10 -18.31 2.18
C LYS A 252 -20.71 -17.04 2.92
N MET A 253 -20.68 -17.13 4.25
CA MET A 253 -20.21 -16.07 5.14
C MET A 253 -19.52 -16.67 6.36
N PRO A 254 -18.42 -16.09 6.84
CA PRO A 254 -17.75 -16.59 8.04
C PRO A 254 -18.50 -16.27 9.34
N PHE A 255 -18.36 -17.15 10.34
CA PHE A 255 -19.00 -17.03 11.66
C PHE A 255 -18.62 -15.76 12.43
N TYR A 256 -17.37 -15.29 12.26
CA TYR A 256 -16.86 -14.02 12.83
C TYR A 256 -16.51 -13.04 11.72
N GLY A 257 -17.46 -12.68 10.86
CA GLY A 257 -17.25 -11.64 9.86
C GLY A 257 -18.54 -10.97 9.42
N GLU A 258 -18.39 -9.95 8.59
CA GLU A 258 -19.49 -9.20 7.98
C GLU A 258 -19.88 -9.84 6.64
N LEU A 259 -21.12 -9.58 6.21
CA LEU A 259 -21.62 -10.07 4.93
C LEU A 259 -20.87 -9.30 3.83
N ASP A 260 -20.13 -10.00 2.98
CA ASP A 260 -19.50 -9.35 1.83
C ASP A 260 -20.58 -9.02 0.78
N THR A 261 -20.89 -7.73 0.68
CA THR A 261 -21.86 -7.19 -0.30
C THR A 261 -21.18 -6.57 -1.52
N SER A 262 -19.84 -6.57 -1.58
CA SER A 262 -19.07 -5.81 -2.59
C SER A 262 -19.34 -6.24 -4.03
N ASN A 263 -19.66 -7.52 -4.23
CA ASN A 263 -19.94 -8.09 -5.55
C ASN A 263 -21.42 -8.21 -5.87
N ILE A 264 -22.32 -7.90 -4.93
CA ILE A 264 -23.77 -8.02 -5.15
C ILE A 264 -24.21 -6.91 -6.12
N LYS A 265 -24.74 -7.32 -7.26
CA LYS A 265 -25.34 -6.40 -8.21
C LYS A 265 -26.85 -6.36 -8.00
N ALA A 266 -27.37 -5.21 -7.59
CA ALA A 266 -28.79 -5.01 -7.34
C ALA A 266 -29.43 -4.19 -8.47
N MET A 267 -30.45 -4.75 -9.11
CA MET A 267 -31.17 -4.14 -10.23
C MET A 267 -32.62 -3.88 -9.83
N VAL A 268 -33.05 -2.63 -9.89
CA VAL A 268 -34.47 -2.27 -9.81
C VAL A 268 -35.09 -2.50 -11.18
N ILE A 269 -36.16 -3.29 -11.21
CA ILE A 269 -36.95 -3.54 -12.42
C ILE A 269 -38.21 -2.69 -12.33
N TYR A 270 -38.47 -1.91 -13.37
CA TYR A 270 -39.66 -1.07 -13.47
C TYR A 270 -40.78 -1.75 -14.27
N GLU A 271 -42.03 -1.32 -14.09
CA GLU A 271 -43.22 -1.90 -14.76
C GLU A 271 -43.14 -1.83 -16.29
N ASN A 272 -42.40 -0.85 -16.83
CA ASN A 272 -42.17 -0.72 -18.28
C ASN A 272 -41.06 -1.64 -18.82
N GLY A 273 -40.45 -2.47 -17.97
CA GLY A 273 -39.36 -3.39 -18.32
C GLY A 273 -37.96 -2.78 -18.30
N SER A 274 -37.82 -1.47 -18.08
CA SER A 274 -36.50 -0.85 -17.88
C SER A 274 -35.88 -1.29 -16.56
N GLN A 275 -34.55 -1.25 -16.48
CA GLN A 275 -33.78 -1.68 -15.32
C GLN A 275 -32.73 -0.63 -14.94
N LYS A 276 -32.51 -0.43 -13.63
CA LYS A 276 -31.50 0.49 -13.09
C LYS A 276 -30.69 -0.19 -12.00
N GLU A 277 -29.37 -0.13 -12.12
CA GLU A 277 -28.46 -0.60 -11.07
C GLU A 277 -28.47 0.37 -9.89
N VAL A 278 -28.53 -0.15 -8.67
CA VAL A 278 -28.62 0.64 -7.44
C VAL A 278 -27.58 0.18 -6.41
N ILE A 279 -26.93 1.15 -5.76
CA ILE A 279 -25.84 0.90 -4.81
C ILE A 279 -26.24 1.06 -3.33
N ASN A 280 -27.35 1.73 -3.04
CA ASN A 280 -27.81 2.02 -1.67
C ASN A 280 -28.83 0.98 -1.17
N VAL A 281 -28.51 -0.30 -1.34
CA VAL A 281 -29.37 -1.41 -0.87
C VAL A 281 -28.94 -1.81 0.55
N LYS A 282 -29.91 -1.94 1.46
CA LYS A 282 -29.68 -2.40 2.83
C LYS A 282 -29.77 -3.92 2.87
N TYR A 283 -28.77 -4.59 3.43
CA TYR A 283 -28.76 -6.05 3.60
C TYR A 283 -28.78 -6.43 5.08
N GLU A 284 -29.73 -7.26 5.49
CA GLU A 284 -29.88 -7.69 6.88
C GLU A 284 -30.01 -9.21 6.99
N LEU A 285 -29.29 -9.80 7.94
CA LEU A 285 -29.37 -11.22 8.24
C LEU A 285 -30.61 -11.49 9.11
N ILE A 286 -31.48 -12.41 8.68
CA ILE A 286 -32.68 -12.77 9.43
C ILE A 286 -32.36 -13.96 10.37
N GLY A 287 -32.51 -13.74 11.68
CA GLY A 287 -32.39 -14.77 12.73
C GLY A 287 -31.14 -14.64 13.61
N ASP A 288 -30.86 -15.66 14.43
CA ASP A 288 -29.70 -15.66 15.34
C ASP A 288 -28.38 -15.77 14.56
N ALA A 289 -27.59 -14.69 14.60
CA ALA A 289 -26.29 -14.55 13.95
C ALA A 289 -25.20 -15.48 14.55
N LYS A 290 -25.46 -16.16 15.68
CA LYS A 290 -24.46 -16.96 16.42
C LYS A 290 -24.59 -18.47 16.21
N SER A 291 -25.06 -18.92 15.05
CA SER A 291 -25.10 -20.36 14.71
C SER A 291 -24.68 -20.65 13.27
N ILE A 292 -23.80 -21.65 13.12
CA ILE A 292 -23.37 -22.21 11.83
C ILE A 292 -24.58 -22.81 11.12
N GLY A 293 -24.70 -22.60 9.81
CA GLY A 293 -25.76 -23.16 8.98
C GLY A 293 -26.36 -22.18 7.97
N TYR A 294 -27.38 -22.63 7.24
CA TYR A 294 -28.09 -21.80 6.29
C TYR A 294 -28.86 -20.66 6.99
N LYS A 295 -28.69 -19.44 6.49
CA LYS A 295 -29.34 -18.22 6.92
C LYS A 295 -29.94 -17.50 5.73
N LYS A 296 -30.96 -16.69 5.99
CA LYS A 296 -31.61 -15.86 4.98
C LYS A 296 -31.14 -14.41 5.15
N VAL A 297 -30.80 -13.77 4.05
CA VAL A 297 -30.48 -12.34 3.99
C VAL A 297 -31.61 -11.63 3.25
N GLU A 298 -32.11 -10.55 3.84
CA GLU A 298 -33.08 -9.66 3.22
C GLU A 298 -32.39 -8.39 2.70
N ALA A 299 -32.61 -8.10 1.43
CA ALA A 299 -32.14 -6.90 0.75
C ALA A 299 -33.33 -5.95 0.58
N THR A 300 -33.20 -4.70 1.05
CA THR A 300 -34.26 -3.70 1.00
C THR A 300 -33.77 -2.42 0.34
N TYR A 301 -34.57 -1.88 -0.59
CA TYR A 301 -34.31 -0.63 -1.29
C TYR A 301 -35.54 0.29 -1.23
N ILE A 302 -35.30 1.59 -1.06
CA ILE A 302 -36.35 2.61 -0.98
C ILE A 302 -36.10 3.64 -2.07
N GLU A 303 -37.07 3.82 -2.97
CA GLU A 303 -37.07 4.88 -3.97
C GLU A 303 -38.42 5.61 -3.93
N ASN A 304 -38.36 6.94 -3.75
CA ASN A 304 -39.52 7.83 -3.64
C ASN A 304 -40.57 7.38 -2.60
N GLY A 305 -40.12 6.81 -1.47
CA GLY A 305 -41.00 6.36 -0.38
C GLY A 305 -41.65 5.00 -0.59
N VAL A 306 -41.38 4.34 -1.72
CA VAL A 306 -41.79 2.95 -1.97
C VAL A 306 -40.65 2.02 -1.56
N THR A 307 -40.94 1.09 -0.64
CA THR A 307 -40.00 0.07 -0.19
C THR A 307 -40.20 -1.21 -1.00
N ILE A 308 -39.12 -1.72 -1.59
CA ILE A 308 -39.08 -3.03 -2.25
C ILE A 308 -38.02 -3.90 -1.58
N SER A 309 -38.28 -5.20 -1.53
CA SER A 309 -37.37 -6.17 -0.90
C SER A 309 -37.20 -7.43 -1.75
N SER A 310 -36.02 -8.03 -1.64
CA SER A 310 -35.67 -9.33 -2.21
C SER A 310 -34.83 -10.11 -1.19
N SER A 311 -34.61 -11.40 -1.40
CA SER A 311 -33.86 -12.22 -0.43
C SER A 311 -33.09 -13.35 -1.06
N PHE A 312 -31.97 -13.72 -0.43
CA PHE A 312 -31.15 -14.86 -0.81
C PHE A 312 -30.69 -15.66 0.42
N ASN A 313 -30.21 -16.88 0.18
CA ASN A 313 -29.70 -17.76 1.24
C ASN A 313 -28.18 -17.77 1.25
N ILE A 314 -27.61 -17.78 2.45
CA ILE A 314 -26.18 -17.85 2.69
C ILE A 314 -25.88 -18.94 3.72
N PHE A 315 -24.75 -19.64 3.57
CA PHE A 315 -24.32 -20.61 4.57
C PHE A 315 -23.26 -19.99 5.49
N VAL A 316 -23.57 -19.86 6.77
CA VAL A 316 -22.61 -19.37 7.79
C VAL A 316 -21.65 -20.51 8.12
N THR A 317 -20.39 -20.37 7.71
CA THR A 317 -19.30 -21.34 7.88
C THR A 317 -18.44 -20.99 9.08
N ASN A 318 -17.67 -21.96 9.60
CA ASN A 318 -16.58 -21.68 10.54
C ASN A 318 -15.29 -21.23 9.83
N GLU A 319 -15.35 -20.79 8.57
CA GLU A 319 -14.17 -20.50 7.72
C GLU A 319 -13.25 -19.39 8.30
N ASN A 320 -13.66 -18.67 9.36
CA ASN A 320 -12.83 -17.68 10.07
C ASN A 320 -12.29 -18.12 11.46
N ALA A 321 -12.26 -19.41 11.80
CA ALA A 321 -11.38 -19.84 12.92
C ALA A 321 -9.88 -19.74 12.57
N ILE A 322 -9.54 -19.51 11.29
CA ILE A 322 -8.16 -19.49 10.79
C ILE A 322 -7.95 -18.25 9.89
N ARG A 323 -7.67 -17.10 10.50
CA ARG A 323 -6.91 -16.01 9.87
C ARG A 323 -6.02 -15.37 10.93
N LYS A 324 -4.82 -15.92 11.11
CA LYS A 324 -3.69 -15.17 11.69
C LYS A 324 -2.66 -15.04 10.58
N GLU A 325 -2.40 -13.79 10.19
CA GLU A 325 -1.41 -13.40 9.18
C GLU A 325 -0.03 -13.99 9.51
N ILE A 326 0.72 -14.42 8.48
CA ILE A 326 2.16 -14.62 8.53
C ILE A 326 2.77 -13.52 7.68
N THR A 327 3.21 -12.44 8.33
CA THR A 327 4.08 -11.45 7.71
C THR A 327 5.54 -11.86 7.88
N SER A 328 6.28 -11.94 6.77
CA SER A 328 7.75 -12.04 6.75
C SER A 328 8.40 -10.76 7.32
N PRO A 329 9.62 -10.83 7.92
CA PRO A 329 10.15 -9.86 8.89
C PRO A 329 10.10 -8.42 8.38
N SER A 330 9.46 -7.51 9.11
CA SER A 330 9.89 -6.86 10.35
C SER A 330 10.95 -5.79 10.13
N SER A 331 10.56 -4.53 10.28
CA SER A 331 11.52 -3.47 10.59
C SER A 331 12.16 -3.84 11.93
N ILE A 332 13.37 -4.44 11.87
CA ILE A 332 14.18 -4.70 13.04
C ILE A 332 14.82 -3.38 13.44
N THR A 333 14.37 -2.81 14.55
CA THR A 333 15.08 -1.72 15.19
C THR A 333 16.05 -2.33 16.20
N SER A 334 17.32 -2.48 15.79
CA SER A 334 18.39 -2.89 16.71
C SER A 334 18.93 -1.65 17.42
N PHE A 335 18.80 -1.63 18.75
CA PHE A 335 19.43 -0.63 19.61
C PHE A 335 20.76 -1.18 20.10
N THR A 336 21.80 -0.93 19.33
CA THR A 336 23.16 -1.37 19.66
C THR A 336 23.90 -0.25 20.35
N GLY A 337 24.52 -0.57 21.49
CA GLY A 337 25.43 0.35 22.14
C GLY A 337 24.71 1.22 23.14
N ILE A 338 24.64 0.74 24.38
CA ILE A 338 24.72 1.64 25.52
C ILE A 338 26.00 2.47 25.29
N SER A 339 25.89 3.75 24.94
CA SER A 339 27.05 4.65 24.76
C SER A 339 27.97 4.61 26.00
N LYS A 340 29.26 4.91 25.82
CA LYS A 340 30.20 5.16 26.94
C LYS A 340 29.65 6.13 27.98
N ASP A 341 28.79 7.03 27.54
CA ASP A 341 28.18 8.07 28.36
C ASP A 341 27.10 7.56 29.32
N ASN A 342 26.56 6.36 29.09
CA ASN A 342 25.52 5.76 29.92
C ASN A 342 26.08 4.89 31.07
N TYR A 343 27.39 4.63 31.10
CA TYR A 343 27.97 3.64 32.02
C TYR A 343 28.11 4.10 33.48
N PHE A 344 27.82 5.37 33.77
CA PHE A 344 27.83 5.95 35.12
C PHE A 344 26.45 6.38 35.61
N LYS A 345 25.39 5.99 34.89
CA LYS A 345 24.01 6.35 35.21
C LYS A 345 23.52 5.56 36.43
N LYS A 346 22.71 6.22 37.27
CA LYS A 346 22.17 5.69 38.52
C LYS A 346 20.68 5.40 38.40
N ASN A 347 20.07 4.85 39.46
CA ASN A 347 18.62 4.65 39.52
C ASN A 347 17.87 5.95 39.19
N GLY A 348 16.87 5.88 38.32
CA GLY A 348 16.07 7.02 37.86
C GLY A 348 16.67 7.83 36.70
N ASP A 349 17.94 7.61 36.35
CA ASP A 349 18.56 8.30 35.23
C ASP A 349 18.01 7.79 33.88
N SER A 350 17.93 8.71 32.91
CA SER A 350 17.67 8.33 31.52
C SER A 350 18.96 7.80 30.87
N ILE A 351 18.85 6.67 30.17
CA ILE A 351 19.88 6.10 29.32
C ILE A 351 19.45 6.24 27.86
N SER A 352 20.38 6.65 27.01
CA SER A 352 20.12 6.81 25.58
C SER A 352 20.70 5.64 24.80
N LEU A 353 19.88 4.89 24.08
CA LEU A 353 20.36 3.79 23.25
C LEU A 353 20.49 4.27 21.80
N SER A 354 21.65 4.07 21.17
CA SER A 354 21.81 4.35 19.74
C SER A 354 21.16 3.25 18.91
N SER A 355 20.27 3.61 17.99
CA SER A 355 19.76 2.67 16.99
C SER A 355 20.69 2.60 15.78
N SER A 356 20.66 1.48 15.07
CA SER A 356 21.29 1.33 13.75
C SER A 356 20.67 2.22 12.66
N GLN A 357 19.50 2.81 12.93
CA GLN A 357 18.72 3.65 12.04
C GLN A 357 18.89 5.17 12.32
N GLY A 358 19.72 5.55 13.30
CA GLY A 358 20.13 6.95 13.53
C GLY A 358 19.30 7.76 14.53
N GLU A 359 18.19 7.24 15.04
CA GLU A 359 17.40 7.90 16.09
C GLU A 359 17.75 7.34 17.48
N ALA A 360 18.07 8.21 18.43
CA ALA A 360 18.36 7.85 19.82
C ALA A 360 17.06 7.79 20.62
N THR A 361 16.78 6.66 21.24
CA THR A 361 15.59 6.48 22.09
C THR A 361 15.94 6.60 23.56
N ASN A 362 15.03 7.17 24.35
CA ASN A 362 15.25 7.42 25.77
C ASN A 362 14.62 6.29 26.61
N TRP A 363 15.44 5.65 27.42
CA TRP A 363 15.03 4.60 28.36
C TRP A 363 15.33 5.04 29.80
N VAL A 364 14.68 4.43 30.78
CA VAL A 364 14.87 4.71 32.21
C VAL A 364 15.27 3.43 32.93
N ILE A 365 16.20 3.55 33.87
CA ILE A 365 16.57 2.46 34.79
C ILE A 365 15.81 2.63 36.10
N ASP A 366 15.14 1.57 36.55
CA ASP A 366 14.52 1.46 37.88
C ASP A 366 15.08 0.24 38.63
N THR A 367 15.87 0.47 39.67
CA THR A 367 16.59 -0.58 40.41
C THR A 367 16.97 -0.16 41.82
N ASP A 368 17.14 -1.14 42.71
CA ASP A 368 17.74 -0.95 44.04
C ASP A 368 19.28 -1.13 44.06
N ALA A 369 19.92 -1.26 42.89
CA ALA A 369 21.36 -1.39 42.78
C ALA A 369 22.09 -0.19 43.43
N SER A 370 23.00 -0.50 44.36
CA SER A 370 23.88 0.49 45.00
C SER A 370 25.14 0.83 44.19
N TYR A 371 25.38 0.08 43.11
CA TYR A 371 26.56 0.24 42.25
C TYR A 371 26.18 0.06 40.78
N PHE A 372 26.76 0.90 39.94
CA PHE A 372 26.70 0.84 38.49
C PHE A 372 28.12 0.91 37.94
N GLY A 373 28.42 0.12 36.91
CA GLY A 373 29.76 0.06 36.37
C GLY A 373 29.81 -0.39 34.92
N TYR A 374 31.02 -0.39 34.37
CA TYR A 374 31.30 -0.88 33.03
C TYR A 374 32.21 -2.10 33.10
N ASP A 375 31.79 -3.17 32.44
CA ASP A 375 32.68 -4.30 32.18
C ASP A 375 33.34 -4.15 30.80
N GLY A 376 34.65 -3.90 30.83
CA GLY A 376 35.45 -3.70 29.61
C GLY A 376 35.63 -4.94 28.75
N ASN A 377 35.44 -6.14 29.30
CA ASN A 377 35.61 -7.39 28.54
C ASN A 377 34.45 -7.61 27.57
N ASP A 378 33.22 -7.56 28.07
CA ASP A 378 32.03 -7.79 27.24
C ASP A 378 31.40 -6.49 26.71
N ARG A 379 31.99 -5.33 27.07
CA ARG A 379 31.49 -3.99 26.79
C ARG A 379 30.04 -3.80 27.24
N SER A 380 29.75 -4.25 28.46
CA SER A 380 28.40 -4.30 29.04
C SER A 380 28.25 -3.40 30.26
N PHE A 381 27.05 -2.87 30.43
CA PHE A 381 26.64 -2.13 31.62
C PHE A 381 26.36 -3.08 32.78
N GLN A 382 26.91 -2.78 33.96
CA GLN A 382 26.80 -3.58 35.17
C GLN A 382 25.86 -2.91 36.17
N MET A 383 24.96 -3.72 36.76
CA MET A 383 24.11 -3.33 37.87
C MET A 383 24.37 -4.23 39.08
N GLY A 384 24.70 -3.61 40.22
CA GLY A 384 25.07 -4.29 41.46
C GLY A 384 26.50 -4.83 41.47
N THR A 385 26.90 -5.45 42.57
CA THR A 385 28.17 -6.17 42.68
C THR A 385 27.96 -7.57 43.25
N LYS A 386 29.00 -8.40 43.24
CA LYS A 386 28.95 -9.70 43.93
C LYS A 386 28.70 -9.58 45.44
N LYS A 387 29.11 -8.48 46.07
CA LYS A 387 28.95 -8.24 47.52
C LYS A 387 27.64 -7.53 47.85
N THR A 388 27.17 -6.69 46.94
CA THR A 388 25.95 -5.88 47.05
C THR A 388 25.11 -6.06 45.77
N PRO A 389 24.49 -7.23 45.58
CA PRO A 389 23.62 -7.45 44.43
C PRO A 389 22.39 -6.54 44.53
N ALA A 390 21.87 -6.11 43.38
CA ALA A 390 20.50 -5.62 43.32
C ALA A 390 19.53 -6.76 43.67
N THR A 391 18.33 -6.47 44.16
CA THR A 391 17.25 -7.47 44.26
C THR A 391 16.38 -7.45 43.00
N TYR A 392 16.29 -6.31 42.33
CA TYR A 392 15.68 -6.18 41.01
C TYR A 392 16.34 -5.09 40.18
N ALA A 393 16.21 -5.18 38.86
CA ALA A 393 16.53 -4.09 37.96
C ALA A 393 15.56 -4.07 36.78
N LYS A 394 15.09 -2.89 36.39
CA LYS A 394 14.20 -2.69 35.25
C LYS A 394 14.78 -1.69 34.28
N ILE A 395 14.60 -1.96 33.00
CA ILE A 395 14.94 -1.06 31.89
C ILE A 395 13.65 -0.81 31.10
N ILE A 396 13.19 0.44 31.08
CA ILE A 396 11.85 0.83 30.63
C ILE A 396 11.96 1.84 29.48
N SER A 397 11.25 1.62 28.37
CA SER A 397 11.18 2.59 27.28
C SER A 397 10.32 3.80 27.66
N LYS A 398 10.71 5.02 27.27
CA LYS A 398 9.82 6.19 27.46
C LYS A 398 8.72 6.29 26.41
N GLU A 399 8.95 5.73 25.23
CA GLU A 399 8.00 5.72 24.13
C GLU A 399 7.26 4.38 24.04
N THR A 400 6.19 4.39 23.25
CA THR A 400 5.37 3.22 22.95
C THR A 400 5.72 2.65 21.59
N PHE A 401 5.86 1.34 21.50
CA PHE A 401 6.13 0.61 20.26
C PHE A 401 4.86 -0.10 19.79
N SER A 402 4.59 -0.08 18.49
CA SER A 402 3.49 -0.84 17.88
C SER A 402 3.97 -2.21 17.39
N ASN A 403 3.08 -3.21 17.43
CA ASN A 403 3.25 -4.54 16.83
C ASN A 403 4.59 -5.24 17.17
N VAL A 404 5.07 -5.12 18.40
CA VAL A 404 6.32 -5.78 18.82
C VAL A 404 6.08 -7.28 18.85
N ASN A 405 6.87 -8.06 18.11
CA ASN A 405 6.72 -9.51 18.02
C ASN A 405 7.90 -10.30 18.62
N GLN A 406 9.07 -9.68 18.76
CA GLN A 406 10.23 -10.30 19.39
C GLN A 406 11.17 -9.26 20.01
N ILE A 407 11.72 -9.59 21.18
CA ILE A 407 12.76 -8.82 21.83
C ILE A 407 13.92 -9.75 22.18
N LYS A 408 15.13 -9.38 21.76
CA LYS A 408 16.37 -10.08 22.10
C LYS A 408 17.25 -9.22 22.99
N ILE A 409 17.78 -9.83 24.05
CA ILE A 409 18.63 -9.16 25.04
C ILE A 409 19.94 -9.92 25.17
N ASN A 410 21.07 -9.23 25.02
CA ASN A 410 22.36 -9.79 25.39
C ASN A 410 22.72 -9.43 26.83
N GLY A 411 22.84 -10.44 27.69
CA GLY A 411 23.15 -10.26 29.10
C GLY A 411 23.78 -11.46 29.78
N ARG A 412 24.22 -11.27 31.03
CA ARG A 412 24.73 -12.35 31.91
C ARG A 412 24.67 -11.96 33.38
N VAL A 413 24.94 -12.93 34.24
CA VAL A 413 25.21 -12.72 35.67
C VAL A 413 26.67 -13.06 35.99
N THR A 414 27.24 -12.55 37.08
CA THR A 414 28.60 -12.92 37.52
C THR A 414 28.76 -14.45 37.70
N SER A 415 30.00 -14.97 37.64
CA SER A 415 30.36 -16.40 37.71
C SER A 415 29.87 -17.22 38.92
N SER A 416 29.26 -16.58 39.93
CA SER A 416 28.60 -17.23 41.07
C SER A 416 27.26 -16.57 41.44
N GLY A 417 26.67 -15.83 40.51
CA GLY A 417 25.41 -15.12 40.70
C GLY A 417 24.21 -15.91 40.19
N ASN A 418 23.04 -15.52 40.64
CA ASN A 418 21.77 -16.07 40.23
C ASN A 418 20.79 -14.92 39.98
N ALA A 419 20.32 -14.82 38.75
CA ALA A 419 19.35 -13.84 38.31
C ALA A 419 18.49 -14.44 37.20
N SER A 420 17.27 -13.94 37.03
CA SER A 420 16.42 -14.25 35.89
C SER A 420 15.94 -12.98 35.20
N ILE A 421 15.63 -13.10 33.90
CA ILE A 421 15.14 -12.01 33.05
C ILE A 421 13.70 -12.33 32.60
N SER A 422 12.85 -11.31 32.54
CA SER A 422 11.50 -11.34 31.97
C SER A 422 11.19 -10.05 31.22
N ILE A 423 10.26 -10.10 30.27
CA ILE A 423 9.92 -8.96 29.41
C ILE A 423 8.40 -8.77 29.32
N LYS A 424 7.95 -7.52 29.39
CA LYS A 424 6.58 -7.10 29.13
C LYS A 424 6.53 -6.00 28.05
N VAL A 425 5.46 -6.02 27.26
CA VAL A 425 5.13 -4.96 26.31
C VAL A 425 3.66 -4.57 26.52
N GLY A 426 3.42 -3.36 27.02
CA GLY A 426 2.13 -2.99 27.59
C GLY A 426 1.75 -3.95 28.74
N ASP A 427 0.57 -4.56 28.66
CA ASP A 427 0.07 -5.51 29.66
C ASP A 427 0.44 -6.98 29.38
N VAL A 428 1.12 -7.26 28.25
CA VAL A 428 1.40 -8.63 27.80
C VAL A 428 2.82 -9.05 28.18
N SER A 429 2.94 -10.23 28.80
CA SER A 429 4.25 -10.83 29.11
C SER A 429 4.75 -11.67 27.95
N PHE A 430 5.99 -11.43 27.52
CA PHE A 430 6.62 -12.20 26.44
C PHE A 430 7.31 -13.43 27.04
N THR A 431 7.41 -14.51 26.26
CA THR A 431 7.95 -15.79 26.73
C THR A 431 9.10 -16.28 25.85
N SER A 432 9.95 -17.12 26.41
CA SER A 432 11.01 -17.84 25.70
C SER A 432 10.91 -19.31 26.07
N ASP A 433 10.78 -20.18 25.08
CA ASP A 433 10.52 -21.61 25.29
C ASP A 433 9.38 -21.88 26.31
N ASN A 434 8.28 -21.12 26.20
CA ASN A 434 7.11 -21.11 27.09
C ASN A 434 7.36 -20.66 28.55
N LEU A 435 8.56 -20.14 28.85
CA LEU A 435 8.88 -19.57 30.15
C LEU A 435 8.73 -18.05 30.11
N SER A 436 7.99 -17.49 31.07
CA SER A 436 7.86 -16.04 31.27
C SER A 436 9.06 -15.42 32.00
N SER A 437 9.97 -16.26 32.53
CA SER A 437 11.23 -15.82 33.14
C SER A 437 12.33 -16.85 32.90
N ILE A 438 13.49 -16.39 32.44
CA ILE A 438 14.63 -17.26 32.08
C ILE A 438 15.81 -16.97 33.01
N PRO A 439 16.47 -17.99 33.59
CA PRO A 439 17.71 -17.78 34.34
C PRO A 439 18.86 -17.29 33.45
N LEU A 440 19.60 -16.29 33.92
CA LEU A 440 20.78 -15.78 33.24
C LEU A 440 21.97 -16.74 33.39
N LYS A 441 22.68 -16.95 32.30
CA LYS A 441 23.98 -17.63 32.23
C LYS A 441 25.08 -16.74 32.82
N THR A 442 26.18 -17.38 33.22
CA THR A 442 27.37 -16.71 33.74
C THR A 442 28.30 -16.17 32.65
N THR A 443 28.11 -16.63 31.42
CA THR A 443 28.73 -16.12 30.19
C THR A 443 27.74 -15.27 29.41
N MET A 444 28.21 -14.28 28.65
CA MET A 444 27.35 -13.45 27.81
C MET A 444 26.52 -14.32 26.86
N ALA A 445 25.20 -14.11 26.85
CA ALA A 445 24.29 -14.87 26.01
C ALA A 445 23.10 -14.01 25.57
N GLU A 446 22.55 -14.35 24.41
CA GLU A 446 21.32 -13.78 23.89
C GLU A 446 20.11 -14.52 24.48
N TYR A 447 19.13 -13.77 24.99
CA TYR A 447 17.82 -14.27 25.43
C TYR A 447 16.76 -13.72 24.50
N CYS A 448 16.02 -14.62 23.85
CA CYS A 448 15.01 -14.28 22.85
C CYS A 448 13.61 -14.48 23.43
N PHE A 449 12.85 -13.40 23.56
CA PHE A 449 11.47 -13.40 24.03
C PHE A 449 10.52 -13.09 22.87
N ASN A 450 9.55 -13.97 22.67
CA ASN A 450 8.52 -13.84 21.64
C ASN A 450 7.18 -13.44 22.27
N GLY A 451 6.39 -12.69 21.52
CA GLY A 451 5.06 -12.23 21.92
C GLY A 451 4.39 -11.49 20.78
N LEU A 452 3.24 -10.85 21.01
CA LEU A 452 2.68 -9.87 20.09
C LEU A 452 1.88 -8.85 20.90
N SER A 453 2.37 -7.62 20.98
CA SER A 453 1.71 -6.55 21.73
C SER A 453 2.22 -5.17 21.28
N SER A 454 1.48 -4.14 21.67
CA SER A 454 1.88 -2.74 21.49
C SER A 454 1.90 -2.04 22.86
N GLY A 455 2.86 -1.15 23.09
CA GLY A 455 2.96 -0.39 24.33
C GLY A 455 4.40 -0.10 24.75
N VAL A 456 4.56 0.30 26.01
CA VAL A 456 5.87 0.50 26.66
C VAL A 456 6.54 -0.86 26.88
N ILE A 457 7.85 -0.94 26.64
CA ILE A 457 8.65 -2.13 26.87
C ILE A 457 9.29 -2.05 28.26
N GLU A 458 9.06 -3.07 29.09
CA GLU A 458 9.70 -3.26 30.40
C GLU A 458 10.53 -4.54 30.40
N ILE A 459 11.85 -4.42 30.56
CA ILE A 459 12.77 -5.54 30.76
C ILE A 459 13.08 -5.63 32.25
N SER A 460 12.69 -6.73 32.89
CA SER A 460 12.83 -6.94 34.33
C SER A 460 13.86 -8.03 34.64
N TYR A 461 14.79 -7.73 35.53
CA TYR A 461 15.74 -8.66 36.12
C TYR A 461 15.36 -8.91 37.58
N LYS A 462 15.18 -10.17 37.96
CA LYS A 462 15.05 -10.59 39.35
C LYS A 462 16.36 -11.20 39.81
N VAL A 463 17.01 -10.61 40.80
CA VAL A 463 18.38 -10.96 41.17
C VAL A 463 18.41 -11.47 42.61
N THR A 464 19.00 -12.65 42.80
CA THR A 464 19.16 -13.27 44.13
C THR A 464 20.61 -13.20 44.60
N SER A 465 21.58 -13.24 43.68
CA SER A 465 22.99 -13.05 43.99
C SER A 465 23.78 -12.60 42.77
N GLY A 466 24.89 -11.88 42.98
CA GLY A 466 25.77 -11.44 41.89
C GLY A 466 25.32 -10.15 41.18
N ALA A 467 26.18 -9.64 40.30
CA ALA A 467 25.85 -8.50 39.44
C ALA A 467 25.27 -8.97 38.11
N VAL A 468 24.36 -8.18 37.55
CA VAL A 468 23.80 -8.40 36.21
C VAL A 468 24.50 -7.48 35.21
N PHE A 469 24.77 -8.00 34.02
CA PHE A 469 25.38 -7.29 32.92
C PHE A 469 24.46 -7.30 31.71
N PHE A 470 24.37 -6.15 31.05
CA PHE A 470 23.51 -5.91 29.90
C PHE A 470 24.30 -5.19 28.78
N LYS A 471 24.17 -5.65 27.53
CA LYS A 471 24.96 -5.16 26.39
C LYS A 471 24.13 -4.45 25.32
N ASP A 472 23.11 -5.11 24.78
CA ASP A 472 22.29 -4.60 23.67
C ASP A 472 20.87 -5.20 23.66
N ILE A 473 19.95 -4.44 23.07
CA ILE A 473 18.53 -4.80 22.87
C ILE A 473 18.25 -4.79 21.36
N THR A 474 17.63 -5.86 20.86
CA THR A 474 17.05 -5.89 19.51
C THR A 474 15.53 -6.02 19.62
N ILE A 475 14.80 -5.11 18.97
CA ILE A 475 13.33 -5.11 18.92
C ILE A 475 12.88 -5.40 17.49
N SER A 476 12.02 -6.39 17.33
CA SER A 476 11.39 -6.73 16.05
C SER A 476 9.91 -6.32 16.07
N ILE A 477 9.49 -5.59 15.05
CA ILE A 477 8.12 -5.09 14.87
C ILE A 477 7.49 -5.74 13.64
N GLU A 478 6.26 -6.22 13.73
CA GLU A 478 5.51 -6.83 12.63
C GLU A 478 5.08 -5.79 11.57
N GLY A 479 5.38 -6.03 10.28
CA GLY A 479 4.98 -5.18 9.14
C GLY A 479 3.53 -5.44 8.67
N LYS A 480 2.97 -4.58 7.80
CA LYS A 480 1.60 -4.76 7.26
C LYS A 480 1.48 -5.96 6.29
N SER A 481 0.69 -6.95 6.71
CA SER A 481 -0.11 -8.05 6.08
C SER A 481 0.36 -8.93 4.89
N GLY A 482 0.34 -10.26 5.14
CA GLY A 482 0.35 -11.47 4.27
C GLY A 482 0.09 -12.75 5.14
N TYR A 483 -0.36 -13.94 4.63
CA TYR A 483 -0.95 -15.06 5.45
C TYR A 483 -0.28 -16.46 5.32
N GLU A 484 -0.23 -17.29 6.39
CA GLU A 484 -0.13 -18.80 6.36
C GLU A 484 -0.46 -19.56 7.70
N TRP A 485 -0.44 -20.90 7.71
CA TRP A 485 -1.40 -21.87 8.32
C TRP A 485 -0.87 -22.79 9.48
N ASN A 486 -1.74 -23.39 10.34
CA ASN A 486 -1.35 -24.26 11.48
C ASN A 486 -1.98 -25.69 11.44
N GLY A 487 -1.14 -26.74 11.44
CA GLY A 487 -1.50 -28.13 11.07
C GLY A 487 -2.16 -29.03 12.14
N ASN A 488 -2.24 -28.62 13.41
CA ASN A 488 -2.77 -29.52 14.47
C ASN A 488 -4.30 -29.55 14.57
N GLU A 489 -5.00 -28.46 14.26
CA GLU A 489 -6.48 -28.42 14.25
C GLU A 489 -7.08 -29.10 13.00
N GLN A 490 -6.27 -29.26 11.96
CA GLN A 490 -6.70 -29.86 10.70
C GLN A 490 -6.67 -31.38 10.72
N ALA A 491 -5.81 -32.04 11.50
CA ALA A 491 -5.90 -33.48 11.68
C ALA A 491 -7.25 -33.88 12.31
N VAL A 492 -7.69 -33.10 13.31
CA VAL A 492 -8.99 -33.30 13.98
C VAL A 492 -10.16 -32.94 13.05
N SER A 493 -10.04 -31.84 12.29
CA SER A 493 -11.08 -31.41 11.34
C SER A 493 -11.18 -32.30 10.10
N PHE A 494 -10.06 -32.81 9.58
CA PHE A 494 -10.00 -33.75 8.46
C PHE A 494 -10.62 -35.10 8.85
N ILE A 495 -10.39 -35.58 10.08
CA ILE A 495 -11.07 -36.77 10.61
C ILE A 495 -12.58 -36.54 10.75
N SER A 496 -13.01 -35.34 11.16
CA SER A 496 -14.43 -34.97 11.26
C SER A 496 -15.10 -34.85 9.86
N TYR A 497 -14.38 -34.29 8.90
CA TYR A 497 -14.79 -34.18 7.51
C TYR A 497 -14.88 -35.55 6.83
N LEU A 498 -13.88 -36.43 7.00
CA LEU A 498 -13.89 -37.82 6.52
C LEU A 498 -15.06 -38.61 7.10
N LYS A 499 -15.34 -38.46 8.41
CA LYS A 499 -16.52 -39.09 9.05
C LYS A 499 -17.83 -38.65 8.40
N THR A 500 -17.95 -37.36 8.09
CA THR A 500 -19.16 -36.77 7.50
C THR A 500 -19.31 -37.14 6.03
N PHE A 501 -18.22 -37.05 5.25
CA PHE A 501 -18.15 -37.41 3.85
C PHE A 501 -18.44 -38.91 3.62
N LEU A 502 -17.76 -39.80 4.35
CA LEU A 502 -18.00 -41.25 4.25
C LEU A 502 -19.41 -41.65 4.75
N GLY A 503 -19.92 -40.97 5.78
CA GLY A 503 -21.31 -41.14 6.23
C GLY A 503 -22.35 -40.70 5.21
N SER A 504 -22.03 -39.68 4.39
CA SER A 504 -22.90 -39.21 3.32
C SER A 504 -22.83 -40.05 2.04
N CYS A 505 -21.67 -40.67 1.76
CA CYS A 505 -21.48 -41.53 0.58
C CYS A 505 -21.94 -42.98 0.78
N TYR A 506 -22.01 -43.50 2.03
CA TYR A 506 -22.44 -44.88 2.32
C TYR A 506 -23.44 -44.93 3.50
N PRO A 507 -24.76 -45.06 3.23
CA PRO A 507 -25.77 -45.26 4.27
C PRO A 507 -25.64 -46.69 4.84
N GLY A 508 -24.90 -46.83 5.95
CA GLY A 508 -24.52 -48.12 6.55
C GLY A 508 -23.17 -48.06 7.28
N PHE A 509 -22.40 -47.00 7.05
CA PHE A 509 -21.11 -46.73 7.72
C PHE A 509 -21.22 -46.65 9.27
N ALA A 510 -22.43 -46.41 9.78
CA ALA A 510 -22.76 -46.38 11.20
C ALA A 510 -22.47 -47.69 11.95
N ASP A 511 -22.51 -48.85 11.28
CA ASP A 511 -22.40 -50.16 11.94
C ASP A 511 -20.95 -50.64 12.16
N LYS A 512 -19.98 -50.08 11.43
CA LYS A 512 -18.54 -50.41 11.59
C LYS A 512 -17.76 -49.44 12.49
N ARG A 513 -18.46 -48.55 13.21
CA ARG A 513 -17.88 -47.47 14.04
C ARG A 513 -16.83 -47.94 15.07
N LYS A 514 -16.95 -49.15 15.61
CA LYS A 514 -16.00 -49.68 16.62
C LYS A 514 -14.66 -50.12 16.03
N GLU A 515 -14.65 -50.71 14.83
CA GLU A 515 -13.42 -51.15 14.16
C GLU A 515 -12.60 -49.95 13.64
N VAL A 516 -13.29 -48.91 13.16
CA VAL A 516 -12.66 -47.66 12.73
C VAL A 516 -12.11 -46.86 13.92
N ALA A 517 -12.80 -46.86 15.06
CA ALA A 517 -12.29 -46.20 16.27
C ALA A 517 -11.02 -46.86 16.83
N ALA A 518 -10.88 -48.19 16.71
CA ALA A 518 -9.67 -48.91 17.10
C ALA A 518 -8.46 -48.56 16.20
N LEU A 519 -8.68 -48.48 14.89
CA LEU A 519 -7.67 -48.07 13.89
C LEU A 519 -7.27 -46.59 14.02
N ILE A 520 -8.20 -45.70 14.38
CA ILE A 520 -7.91 -44.30 14.70
C ILE A 520 -7.01 -44.19 15.93
N ASN A 521 -7.22 -45.04 16.94
CA ASN A 521 -6.38 -45.06 18.13
C ASN A 521 -4.97 -45.59 17.81
N GLU A 522 -4.87 -46.61 16.97
CA GLU A 522 -3.60 -47.17 16.48
C GLU A 522 -2.83 -46.18 15.58
N TYR A 523 -3.54 -45.41 14.76
CA TYR A 523 -2.99 -44.31 13.94
C TYR A 523 -2.50 -43.12 14.78
N ASN A 524 -3.24 -42.74 15.83
CA ASN A 524 -2.80 -41.69 16.76
C ASN A 524 -1.55 -42.12 17.57
N LEU A 525 -1.45 -43.40 17.93
CA LEU A 525 -0.24 -44.00 18.54
C LEU A 525 0.97 -43.97 17.58
N LEU A 526 0.76 -44.29 16.30
CA LEU A 526 1.81 -44.19 15.26
C LEU A 526 2.25 -42.74 15.00
N LEU A 527 1.37 -41.76 15.15
CA LEU A 527 1.68 -40.33 15.06
C LEU A 527 2.48 -39.82 16.28
N GLU A 528 2.21 -40.34 17.48
CA GLU A 528 3.02 -40.06 18.67
C GLU A 528 4.42 -40.69 18.58
N GLU A 529 4.55 -41.88 17.99
CA GLU A 529 5.84 -42.54 17.78
C GLU A 529 6.65 -41.94 16.63
N ALA A 530 6.00 -41.48 15.55
CA ALA A 530 6.64 -40.83 14.42
C ALA A 530 6.78 -39.32 14.66
N LYS A 531 7.81 -38.89 15.41
CA LYS A 531 8.22 -37.47 15.55
C LYS A 531 8.17 -36.76 14.19
N LEU A 532 7.17 -35.91 13.99
CA LEU A 532 6.84 -35.34 12.69
C LEU A 532 7.83 -34.23 12.30
N ASP A 533 8.72 -34.58 11.39
CA ASP A 533 9.50 -33.65 10.56
C ASP A 533 8.62 -33.01 9.46
N ASN A 534 8.99 -31.78 9.07
CA ASN A 534 8.32 -30.75 8.26
C ASN A 534 7.98 -31.14 6.79
N SER A 535 7.77 -32.41 6.48
CA SER A 535 7.51 -32.94 5.13
C SER A 535 6.02 -33.06 4.78
N PHE A 536 5.15 -32.22 5.35
CA PHE A 536 3.71 -32.19 5.01
C PHE A 536 3.38 -31.23 3.84
N ASN A 537 4.33 -30.38 3.45
CA ASN A 537 4.12 -29.33 2.46
C ASN A 537 4.03 -29.84 1.01
N GLU A 538 4.37 -31.10 0.73
CA GLU A 538 4.32 -31.69 -0.63
C GLU A 538 2.92 -32.18 -1.06
N LEU A 539 1.90 -32.06 -0.20
CA LEU A 539 0.53 -32.51 -0.47
C LEU A 539 -0.38 -31.42 -1.06
N PHE A 540 0.09 -30.18 -1.12
CA PHE A 540 -0.70 -29.00 -1.47
C PHE A 540 -0.05 -28.27 -2.66
N ASP A 541 -0.86 -27.72 -3.56
CA ASP A 541 -0.36 -26.84 -4.62
C ASP A 541 -0.06 -25.42 -4.09
N ASP A 542 0.48 -24.54 -4.94
CA ASP A 542 0.83 -23.16 -4.59
C ASP A 542 -0.36 -22.29 -4.12
N ASN A 543 -1.58 -22.83 -4.18
CA ASN A 543 -2.81 -22.20 -3.71
C ASN A 543 -3.38 -22.86 -2.43
N GLY A 544 -2.67 -23.83 -1.85
CA GLY A 544 -3.06 -24.49 -0.61
C GLY A 544 -4.15 -25.55 -0.75
N TYR A 545 -4.41 -26.05 -1.96
CA TYR A 545 -5.38 -27.13 -2.19
C TYR A 545 -4.70 -28.50 -2.22
N ILE A 546 -5.33 -29.54 -1.62
CA ILE A 546 -4.90 -30.95 -1.75
C ILE A 546 -5.24 -31.43 -3.16
N VAL A 547 -4.48 -31.02 -4.17
CA VAL A 547 -4.83 -31.33 -5.57
C VAL A 547 -4.30 -32.70 -5.97
N SER A 548 -3.06 -33.05 -5.64
CA SER A 548 -2.44 -34.31 -6.07
C SER A 548 -3.12 -35.57 -5.49
N ALA A 549 -3.50 -35.59 -4.21
CA ALA A 549 -4.02 -36.82 -3.57
C ALA A 549 -5.53 -37.02 -3.82
N LEU A 550 -6.34 -35.95 -3.84
CA LEU A 550 -7.77 -36.05 -4.13
C LEU A 550 -8.04 -36.26 -5.62
N GLU A 551 -7.24 -35.67 -6.52
CA GLU A 551 -7.32 -35.99 -7.95
C GLU A 551 -6.84 -37.41 -8.24
N LYS A 552 -5.79 -37.91 -7.57
CA LYS A 552 -5.39 -39.33 -7.66
C LYS A 552 -6.44 -40.26 -7.06
N LEU A 553 -7.06 -39.91 -5.93
CA LEU A 553 -8.15 -40.68 -5.33
C LEU A 553 -9.37 -40.72 -6.27
N LYS A 554 -9.70 -39.58 -6.89
CA LYS A 554 -10.78 -39.45 -7.87
C LYS A 554 -10.47 -40.24 -9.14
N MET A 555 -9.25 -40.16 -9.68
CA MET A 555 -8.79 -40.96 -10.82
C MET A 555 -8.80 -42.46 -10.52
N MET A 556 -8.41 -42.89 -9.32
CA MET A 556 -8.45 -44.30 -8.90
C MET A 556 -9.88 -44.80 -8.72
N VAL A 557 -10.78 -43.97 -8.18
CA VAL A 557 -12.22 -44.25 -8.08
C VAL A 557 -12.85 -44.33 -9.48
N ASP A 558 -12.47 -43.43 -10.39
CA ASP A 558 -12.96 -43.40 -11.76
C ASP A 558 -12.43 -44.60 -12.60
N GLN A 559 -11.16 -44.99 -12.43
CA GLN A 559 -10.59 -46.20 -13.05
C GLN A 559 -11.22 -47.49 -12.49
N TYR A 560 -11.49 -47.55 -11.18
CA TYR A 560 -12.19 -48.68 -10.56
C TYR A 560 -13.63 -48.80 -11.07
N ASN A 561 -14.38 -47.68 -11.11
CA ASN A 561 -15.73 -47.63 -11.66
C ASN A 561 -15.78 -48.00 -13.15
N LYS A 562 -14.71 -47.70 -13.90
CA LYS A 562 -14.53 -48.15 -15.29
C LYS A 562 -14.28 -49.67 -15.37
N SER A 563 -13.38 -50.22 -14.56
CA SER A 563 -13.11 -51.68 -14.52
C SER A 563 -14.34 -52.51 -14.08
N LEU A 564 -15.17 -51.97 -13.18
CA LEU A 564 -16.44 -52.55 -12.73
C LEU A 564 -17.48 -52.60 -13.85
N LYS A 565 -17.52 -51.57 -14.72
CA LYS A 565 -18.38 -51.55 -15.92
C LYS A 565 -17.87 -52.47 -17.03
N GLU A 566 -16.57 -52.71 -17.11
CA GLU A 566 -15.92 -53.54 -18.13
C GLU A 566 -15.76 -55.02 -17.71
N GLY A 567 -16.07 -55.36 -16.45
CA GLY A 567 -16.10 -56.74 -15.95
C GLY A 567 -14.75 -57.32 -15.56
N GLU A 568 -13.73 -56.48 -15.36
CA GLU A 568 -12.39 -56.94 -15.00
C GLU A 568 -12.30 -57.32 -13.51
N THR A 569 -11.73 -58.49 -13.22
CA THR A 569 -11.62 -59.03 -11.85
C THR A 569 -10.32 -58.66 -11.13
N LYS A 570 -9.48 -57.82 -11.75
CA LYS A 570 -8.17 -57.45 -11.21
C LYS A 570 -7.80 -56.02 -11.60
N LEU A 571 -7.66 -55.15 -10.61
CA LEU A 571 -7.23 -53.77 -10.82
C LEU A 571 -5.70 -53.74 -11.00
N VAL A 572 -5.23 -53.33 -12.19
CA VAL A 572 -3.81 -53.03 -12.45
C VAL A 572 -3.66 -51.51 -12.49
N LEU A 573 -2.90 -50.95 -11.56
CA LEU A 573 -2.62 -49.52 -11.50
C LEU A 573 -1.39 -49.21 -12.35
N GLU A 574 -1.57 -48.65 -13.54
CA GLU A 574 -0.47 -48.07 -14.33
C GLU A 574 -0.36 -46.58 -14.01
N LEU A 575 0.81 -46.15 -13.54
CA LEU A 575 1.14 -44.74 -13.32
C LEU A 575 1.72 -44.14 -14.61
N PRO A 576 1.41 -42.89 -14.97
CA PRO A 576 1.96 -42.26 -16.19
C PRO A 576 3.46 -42.04 -16.03
N GLU A 577 4.25 -42.45 -17.03
CA GLU A 577 5.68 -42.14 -17.08
C GLU A 577 5.91 -40.64 -17.32
N GLY A 578 6.35 -39.95 -16.28
CA GLY A 578 6.80 -38.55 -16.34
C GLY A 578 7.94 -38.33 -15.34
N ASN A 579 9.17 -38.39 -15.85
CA ASN A 579 10.46 -38.09 -15.20
C ASN A 579 10.73 -38.74 -13.83
N PHE A 580 11.03 -40.04 -13.85
CA PHE A 580 11.94 -40.65 -12.85
C PHE A 580 13.07 -41.36 -13.58
N ASN A 581 14.21 -40.68 -13.74
CA ASN A 581 15.46 -41.36 -14.06
C ASN A 581 15.93 -42.13 -12.83
N GLY A 582 15.98 -43.45 -12.92
CA GLY A 582 16.66 -44.30 -11.95
C GLY A 582 15.93 -45.60 -11.69
N GLU A 583 16.32 -46.64 -12.43
CA GLU A 583 15.99 -48.04 -12.18
C GLU A 583 16.11 -48.41 -10.70
N SER A 584 15.09 -49.04 -10.12
CA SER A 584 15.18 -50.43 -9.64
C SER A 584 13.99 -50.81 -8.75
N ASN A 585 13.49 -52.02 -9.00
CA ASN A 585 12.57 -52.75 -8.15
C ASN A 585 12.94 -52.66 -6.66
N VAL A 586 12.17 -51.93 -5.85
CA VAL A 586 12.38 -51.90 -4.40
C VAL A 586 11.58 -53.02 -3.74
N ALA A 587 12.26 -54.15 -3.54
CA ALA A 587 11.97 -55.01 -2.40
C ALA A 587 12.26 -54.19 -1.12
N LEU A 588 11.21 -53.80 -0.40
CA LEU A 588 11.34 -53.03 0.86
C LEU A 588 11.98 -53.90 1.94
N LYS A 589 13.25 -53.64 2.27
CA LYS A 589 13.89 -54.08 3.51
C LYS A 589 13.31 -53.27 4.68
N ALA A 590 13.03 -53.96 5.78
CA ALA A 590 12.19 -53.55 6.90
C ALA A 590 12.70 -52.39 7.80
N ASN A 591 13.42 -51.39 7.29
CA ASN A 591 13.91 -50.28 8.14
C ASN A 591 13.74 -48.85 7.57
N GLN A 592 12.90 -48.66 6.56
CA GLN A 592 12.34 -47.35 6.24
C GLN A 592 10.85 -47.47 5.95
N PHE A 593 10.03 -47.23 6.97
CA PHE A 593 8.59 -46.98 6.80
C PHE A 593 8.42 -45.58 6.17
N ASN A 594 8.30 -45.52 4.85
CA ASN A 594 8.10 -44.26 4.13
C ASN A 594 6.61 -43.85 4.18
N LYS A 595 6.32 -42.54 4.36
CA LYS A 595 4.96 -41.98 4.59
C LYS A 595 3.97 -42.29 3.47
N GLN A 596 4.46 -42.47 2.23
CA GLN A 596 3.64 -42.92 1.11
C GLN A 596 3.15 -44.38 1.27
N ALA A 597 3.97 -45.26 1.85
CA ALA A 597 3.56 -46.64 2.14
C ALA A 597 2.50 -46.68 3.25
N LEU A 598 2.57 -45.77 4.23
CA LEU A 598 1.57 -45.64 5.30
C LEU A 598 0.23 -45.13 4.76
N LEU A 599 0.25 -44.12 3.88
CA LEU A 599 -0.96 -43.61 3.22
C LEU A 599 -1.58 -44.66 2.29
N ILE A 600 -0.76 -45.42 1.55
CA ILE A 600 -1.21 -46.54 0.72
C ILE A 600 -1.80 -47.67 1.57
N LEU A 601 -1.22 -47.98 2.74
CA LEU A 601 -1.76 -48.97 3.69
C LEU A 601 -3.09 -48.53 4.30
N VAL A 602 -3.25 -47.26 4.65
CA VAL A 602 -4.50 -46.68 5.18
C VAL A 602 -5.59 -46.68 4.10
N ILE A 603 -5.25 -46.27 2.88
CA ILE A 603 -6.17 -46.29 1.73
C ILE A 603 -6.54 -47.73 1.36
N ALA A 604 -5.58 -48.67 1.31
CA ALA A 604 -5.85 -50.09 1.01
C ALA A 604 -6.71 -50.76 2.11
N SER A 605 -6.52 -50.40 3.38
CA SER A 605 -7.31 -50.90 4.50
C SER A 605 -8.74 -50.35 4.47
N LEU A 606 -8.90 -49.06 4.16
CA LEU A 606 -10.21 -48.43 3.97
C LEU A 606 -10.96 -49.02 2.77
N LEU A 607 -10.28 -49.26 1.65
CA LEU A 607 -10.86 -49.89 0.46
C LEU A 607 -11.25 -51.38 0.72
N SER A 608 -10.42 -52.13 1.45
CA SER A 608 -10.71 -53.52 1.86
C SER A 608 -11.98 -53.61 2.74
N ILE A 609 -12.17 -52.64 3.64
CA ILE A 609 -13.34 -52.56 4.54
C ILE A 609 -14.62 -52.14 3.81
N ILE A 610 -14.51 -51.25 2.82
CA ILE A 610 -15.63 -50.72 2.03
C ILE A 610 -16.11 -51.75 0.99
N PHE A 611 -15.21 -52.48 0.34
CA PHE A 611 -15.54 -53.37 -0.78
C PHE A 611 -15.55 -54.87 -0.43
N GLY A 612 -15.12 -55.27 0.77
CA GLY A 612 -15.13 -56.67 1.22
C GLY A 612 -14.14 -57.58 0.47
N VAL A 613 -13.20 -57.02 -0.29
CA VAL A 613 -12.19 -57.77 -1.04
C VAL A 613 -10.91 -57.87 -0.22
N SER A 614 -10.45 -59.09 0.04
CA SER A 614 -9.14 -59.32 0.67
C SER A 614 -8.00 -58.96 -0.29
N PHE A 615 -7.26 -57.89 -0.01
CA PHE A 615 -5.96 -57.65 -0.65
C PHE A 615 -4.92 -58.60 -0.06
N PHE A 616 -4.72 -59.78 -0.66
CA PHE A 616 -3.56 -60.64 -0.35
C PHE A 616 -2.53 -60.59 -1.47
N ALA A 617 -1.36 -60.02 -1.19
CA ALA A 617 -0.10 -60.42 -1.81
C ALA A 617 1.10 -60.13 -0.89
N ILE A 618 1.29 -60.93 0.16
CA ILE A 618 2.65 -61.39 0.52
C ILE A 618 2.60 -62.92 0.54
N LYS A 619 2.80 -63.53 -0.63
CA LYS A 619 3.04 -64.97 -0.69
C LYS A 619 4.50 -65.20 -0.36
N LYS A 620 4.76 -65.57 0.90
CA LYS A 620 6.04 -66.12 1.35
C LYS A 620 6.32 -67.39 0.52
N LYS A 621 7.29 -67.35 -0.39
CA LYS A 621 7.94 -68.57 -0.87
C LYS A 621 9.27 -68.68 -0.12
N ARG A 622 9.26 -69.57 0.89
CA ARG A 622 10.48 -70.06 1.55
C ARG A 622 11.47 -70.55 0.49
N ARG A 623 12.69 -70.04 0.53
CA ARG A 623 13.87 -70.82 0.92
C ARG A 623 14.91 -69.90 1.51
#